data_AF-A0A7X0NXN5-F1
#
_entry.id   AF-A0A7X0NXN5-F1
#
_cell.length_a   1.000
_cell.length_b   1.000
_cell.length_c   1.000
_cell.angle_alpha   90.00
_cell.angle_beta   90.00
_cell.angle_gamma   90.00
#
_symmetry.space_group_name_H-M   'P 1'
#
loop_
_entity.id
_entity.type
_entity.pdbx_description
1 polymer ?
#
loop_
_entity_poly.entity_id
_entity_poly.type
_entity_poly.pdbx_seq_one_letter_code
_entity_poly.pdbx_strand_id
1 'polypeptide(L)'
;MLLELGGKSASILLDDLDGATLATAVAHCLRTVIVNSGQTCTALTRLVVPRSLPAEAGACAAGLLSAARPGDRDSAVADLGPVISARQRERVAACIPAAVLDGARLVWAGRTARWTAGSTSRPRCSPASIPAWRSPRRRSSGRCWS
;
A
#
# COMPACT_ATOMS: atom_id res chain seq x y z
N MET A 1 -24.86 -18.48 12.17
CA MET A 1 -24.00 -18.34 10.96
C MET A 1 -22.89 -17.35 11.29
N LEU A 2 -21.66 -17.55 10.81
CA LEU A 2 -20.50 -16.68 11.06
C LEU A 2 -19.88 -16.25 9.72
N LEU A 3 -19.59 -14.96 9.53
CA LEU A 3 -19.10 -14.35 8.28
C LEU A 3 -17.90 -13.43 8.56
N GLU A 4 -16.91 -13.47 7.68
CA GLU A 4 -15.71 -12.62 7.72
C GLU A 4 -15.57 -11.85 6.39
N LEU A 5 -15.95 -10.58 6.37
CA LEU A 5 -16.11 -9.77 5.16
C LEU A 5 -14.90 -8.87 4.84
N GLY A 6 -13.74 -9.22 5.41
CA GLY A 6 -12.53 -8.41 5.32
C GLY A 6 -12.59 -7.14 6.17
N GLY A 7 -11.57 -6.30 6.05
CA GLY A 7 -11.47 -5.09 6.85
C GLY A 7 -10.56 -4.03 6.26
N LYS A 8 -10.55 -2.88 6.93
CA LYS A 8 -9.68 -1.75 6.66
C LYS A 8 -8.81 -1.50 7.89
N SER A 9 -8.00 -2.48 8.27
CA SER A 9 -7.26 -2.44 9.55
C SER A 9 -6.32 -1.24 9.64
N ALA A 10 -6.21 -0.68 10.85
CA ALA A 10 -5.39 0.47 11.13
C ALA A 10 -4.15 0.09 11.96
N SER A 11 -3.01 0.66 11.61
CA SER A 11 -1.82 0.77 12.46
C SER A 11 -1.77 2.19 12.99
N ILE A 12 -1.67 2.34 14.31
CA ILE A 12 -1.67 3.65 14.98
C ILE A 12 -0.29 3.84 15.59
N LEU A 13 0.42 4.88 15.17
CA LEU A 13 1.69 5.28 15.74
C LEU A 13 1.45 6.31 16.84
N LEU A 14 2.21 6.18 17.93
CA LEU A 14 2.21 7.12 19.04
C LEU A 14 3.28 8.20 18.81
N ASP A 15 3.23 9.27 19.61
CA ASP A 15 4.06 10.48 19.49
C ASP A 15 5.42 10.38 20.16
N ASP A 16 5.71 9.27 20.83
CA ASP A 16 7.00 8.93 21.44
C ASP A 16 8.00 8.29 20.45
N LEU A 17 7.59 8.07 19.20
CA LEU A 17 8.47 7.53 18.16
C LEU A 17 9.38 8.60 17.55
N ASP A 18 10.65 8.24 17.40
CA ASP A 18 11.72 9.05 16.81
C ASP A 18 12.42 8.31 15.66
N GLY A 19 13.20 9.02 14.84
CA GLY A 19 13.75 8.55 13.56
C GLY A 19 13.88 7.02 13.35
N ALA A 20 14.66 6.32 14.19
CA ALA A 20 14.87 4.87 14.05
C ALA A 20 13.64 4.03 14.47
N THR A 21 12.98 4.39 15.57
CA THR A 21 11.79 3.69 16.07
C THR A 21 10.58 3.95 15.16
N LEU A 22 10.43 5.17 14.64
CA LEU A 22 9.46 5.54 13.62
C LEU A 22 9.66 4.74 12.33
N ALA A 23 10.88 4.69 11.81
CA ALA A 23 11.19 3.92 10.59
C ALA A 23 10.85 2.44 10.77
N THR A 24 11.18 1.87 11.94
CA THR A 24 10.85 0.49 12.29
C THR A 24 9.34 0.26 12.32
N ALA A 25 8.58 1.14 12.99
CA ALA A 25 7.13 1.04 13.08
C ALA A 25 6.44 1.16 11.71
N VAL A 26 6.89 2.10 10.87
CA VAL A 26 6.42 2.23 9.48
C VAL A 26 6.73 0.96 8.68
N ALA A 27 7.93 0.38 8.84
CA ALA A 27 8.31 -0.86 8.17
C ALA A 27 7.43 -2.04 8.59
N HIS A 28 7.08 -2.16 9.88
CA HIS A 28 6.15 -3.18 10.36
C HIS A 28 4.78 -3.06 9.69
N CYS A 29 4.21 -1.85 9.64
CA CYS A 29 2.95 -1.62 8.94
C CYS A 29 3.06 -2.00 7.46
N LEU A 30 4.12 -1.56 6.77
CA LEU A 30 4.32 -1.80 5.35
C LEU A 30 4.49 -3.28 5.01
N ARG A 31 5.17 -4.05 5.85
CA ARG A 31 5.31 -5.50 5.65
C ARG A 31 3.93 -6.19 5.56
N THR A 32 2.94 -5.78 6.36
CA THR A 32 1.60 -6.38 6.31
C THR A 32 0.85 -6.12 5.00
N VAL A 33 1.11 -4.99 4.33
CA VAL A 33 0.48 -4.64 3.06
C VAL A 33 1.27 -5.13 1.84
N ILE A 34 2.56 -5.45 2.01
CA ILE A 34 3.40 -6.04 0.97
C ILE A 34 3.19 -7.56 0.90
N VAL A 35 3.05 -8.22 2.05
CA VAL A 35 2.75 -9.67 2.11
C VAL A 35 1.48 -9.97 1.34
N ASN A 36 1.54 -11.01 0.48
CA ASN A 36 0.45 -11.42 -0.41
C ASN A 36 -0.10 -10.28 -1.29
N SER A 37 0.73 -9.28 -1.60
CA SER A 37 0.35 -8.10 -2.38
C SER A 37 -0.84 -7.35 -1.75
N GLY A 38 -0.94 -7.38 -0.42
CA GLY A 38 -2.00 -6.74 0.35
C GLY A 38 -3.35 -7.44 0.26
N GLN A 39 -3.43 -8.63 -0.35
CA GLN A 39 -4.66 -9.42 -0.49
C GLN A 39 -4.95 -10.24 0.78
N THR A 40 -4.89 -9.57 1.93
CA THR A 40 -5.01 -10.18 3.25
C THR A 40 -6.08 -9.41 4.03
N CYS A 41 -7.06 -10.11 4.61
CA CYS A 41 -8.19 -9.50 5.33
C CYS A 41 -7.76 -8.64 6.52
N THR A 42 -6.61 -8.94 7.12
CA THR A 42 -6.04 -8.27 8.29
C THR A 42 -4.93 -7.26 7.94
N ALA A 43 -4.66 -7.00 6.66
CA ALA A 43 -3.60 -6.07 6.25
C ALA A 43 -3.82 -4.67 6.85
N LEU A 44 -2.75 -4.07 7.41
CA LEU A 44 -2.79 -2.75 8.04
C LEU A 44 -2.78 -1.67 6.96
N THR A 45 -3.89 -1.55 6.25
CA THR A 45 -4.02 -0.68 5.07
C THR A 45 -4.24 0.80 5.39
N ARG A 46 -4.24 1.19 6.68
CA ARG A 46 -4.26 2.57 7.15
C ARG A 46 -3.17 2.74 8.21
N LEU A 47 -2.20 3.61 7.96
CA LEU A 47 -1.30 4.09 9.02
C LEU A 47 -1.80 5.45 9.51
N VAL A 48 -2.13 5.52 10.79
CA VAL A 48 -2.49 6.75 11.48
C VAL A 48 -1.27 7.21 12.26
N VAL A 49 -0.84 8.44 12.02
CA VAL A 49 0.37 9.00 12.64
C VAL A 49 0.04 10.29 13.40
N PRO A 50 0.84 10.65 14.42
CA PRO A 50 0.74 11.94 15.08
C PRO A 50 0.84 13.10 14.08
N ARG A 51 0.20 14.23 14.38
CA ARG A 51 0.10 15.36 13.43
C ARG A 51 1.44 15.98 13.03
N SER A 52 2.47 15.80 13.86
CA SER A 52 3.85 16.26 13.63
C SER A 52 4.65 15.36 12.68
N LEU A 53 4.31 14.07 12.58
CA LEU A 53 5.08 13.06 11.86
C LEU A 53 4.63 12.67 10.42
N PRO A 54 3.61 13.26 9.76
CA PRO A 54 3.18 12.77 8.44
C PRO A 54 4.26 12.83 7.36
N ALA A 55 5.10 13.87 7.38
CA ALA A 55 6.14 14.05 6.38
C ALA A 55 7.25 13.00 6.52
N GLU A 56 7.71 12.78 7.76
CA GLU A 56 8.76 11.82 8.07
C GLU A 56 8.29 10.38 7.85
N ALA A 57 7.10 10.02 8.35
CA ALA A 57 6.51 8.70 8.12
C ALA A 57 6.30 8.41 6.62
N GLY A 58 5.86 9.43 5.86
CA GLY A 58 5.72 9.32 4.40
C GLY A 58 7.06 9.13 3.68
N ALA A 59 8.12 9.79 4.15
CA ALA A 59 9.47 9.63 3.60
C ALA A 59 10.04 8.24 3.91
N CYS A 60 9.91 7.75 5.15
CA CYS A 60 10.27 6.38 5.53
C CYS A 60 9.53 5.37 4.65
N ALA A 61 8.22 5.57 4.47
CA ALA A 61 7.42 4.69 3.62
C ALA A 61 7.92 4.70 2.17
N ALA A 62 8.08 5.88 1.57
CA ALA A 62 8.57 6.00 0.19
C ALA A 62 9.94 5.32 -0.01
N GLY A 63 10.86 5.49 0.94
CA GLY A 63 12.17 4.83 0.92
C GLY A 63 12.05 3.31 0.92
N LEU A 64 11.29 2.74 1.87
CA LEU A 64 11.07 1.30 1.97
C LEU A 64 10.41 0.71 0.71
N LEU A 65 9.43 1.41 0.16
CA LEU A 65 8.73 0.97 -1.05
C LEU A 65 9.59 1.07 -2.31
N SER A 66 10.48 2.06 -2.36
CA SER A 66 11.42 2.21 -3.49
C SER A 66 12.45 1.09 -3.56
N ALA A 67 12.78 0.49 -2.40
CA ALA A 67 13.71 -0.62 -2.25
C ALA A 67 13.05 -2.00 -2.41
N ALA A 68 11.72 -2.09 -2.30
CA ALA A 68 11.00 -3.34 -2.47
C ALA A 68 11.20 -3.89 -3.90
N ARG A 69 11.40 -5.21 -4.00
CA ARG A 69 11.60 -5.91 -5.27
C ARG A 69 10.33 -6.64 -5.71
N PRO A 70 9.57 -6.04 -6.64
CA PRO A 70 8.66 -6.74 -7.54
C PRO A 70 9.23 -8.04 -8.09
N GLY A 71 8.46 -9.12 -8.06
CA GLY A 71 8.79 -10.30 -8.83
C GLY A 71 7.64 -11.29 -8.94
N ASP A 72 7.91 -12.36 -9.68
CA ASP A 72 6.96 -13.45 -9.85
C ASP A 72 6.90 -14.35 -8.61
N ARG A 73 5.87 -15.20 -8.54
CA ARG A 73 5.66 -16.20 -7.49
C ARG A 73 6.91 -17.05 -7.24
N ASP A 74 7.62 -17.42 -8.30
CA ASP A 74 8.76 -18.33 -8.23
C ASP A 74 10.10 -17.62 -7.96
N SER A 75 10.08 -16.28 -7.82
CA SER A 75 11.28 -15.50 -7.55
C SER A 75 11.71 -15.62 -6.10
N ALA A 76 12.88 -16.21 -5.86
CA ALA A 76 13.50 -16.32 -4.52
C ALA A 76 13.92 -14.97 -3.92
N VAL A 77 13.94 -13.90 -4.72
CA VAL A 77 14.42 -12.57 -4.32
C VAL A 77 13.33 -11.51 -4.29
N ALA A 78 12.07 -11.87 -4.59
CA ALA A 78 10.97 -10.92 -4.63
C ALA A 78 10.43 -10.64 -3.23
N ASP A 79 10.24 -9.36 -2.91
CA ASP A 79 9.56 -8.91 -1.69
C ASP A 79 8.04 -8.77 -1.93
N LEU A 80 7.64 -8.52 -3.19
CA LEU A 80 6.26 -8.26 -3.58
C LEU A 80 5.87 -9.06 -4.83
N GLY A 81 4.88 -9.95 -4.68
CA GLY A 81 4.40 -10.85 -5.73
C GLY A 81 3.31 -10.24 -6.64
N PRO A 82 2.77 -11.04 -7.58
CA PRO A 82 1.62 -10.66 -8.39
C PRO A 82 0.35 -10.48 -7.54
N VAL A 83 -0.62 -9.71 -8.05
CA VAL A 83 -2.03 -9.80 -7.59
C VAL A 83 -2.76 -10.94 -8.31
N ILE A 84 -3.87 -11.43 -7.75
CA ILE A 84 -4.52 -12.68 -8.20
C ILE A 84 -5.05 -12.64 -9.65
N SER A 85 -5.42 -11.46 -10.16
CA SER A 85 -6.03 -11.33 -11.48
C SER A 85 -5.82 -9.95 -12.10
N ALA A 86 -5.96 -9.89 -13.44
CA ALA A 86 -5.94 -8.63 -14.18
C ALA A 86 -7.02 -7.65 -13.70
N ARG A 87 -8.24 -8.15 -13.48
CA ARG A 87 -9.35 -7.36 -12.93
C ARG A 87 -9.02 -6.79 -11.56
N GLN A 88 -8.38 -7.56 -10.68
CA GLN A 88 -7.96 -7.06 -9.37
C GLN A 88 -6.88 -5.98 -9.50
N ARG A 89 -5.92 -6.16 -10.42
CA ARG A 89 -4.92 -5.14 -10.73
C ARG A 89 -5.57 -3.82 -11.17
N GLU A 90 -6.51 -3.89 -12.11
CA GLU A 90 -7.23 -2.71 -12.61
C GLU A 90 -8.00 -1.99 -11.51
N ARG A 91 -8.69 -2.74 -10.63
CA ARG A 91 -9.38 -2.17 -9.47
C ARG A 91 -8.44 -1.43 -8.54
N VAL A 92 -7.30 -2.02 -8.19
CA VAL A 92 -6.31 -1.40 -7.30
C VAL A 92 -5.66 -0.18 -7.98
N ALA A 93 -5.32 -0.30 -9.26
CA ALA A 93 -4.74 0.80 -10.04
C ALA A 93 -5.67 2.01 -10.13
N ALA A 94 -6.99 1.77 -10.27
CA ALA A 94 -8.00 2.84 -10.33
C ALA A 94 -8.16 3.59 -8.99
N CYS A 95 -7.79 3.01 -7.85
CA CYS A 95 -7.86 3.68 -6.55
C CYS A 95 -6.87 4.85 -6.43
N ILE A 96 -5.73 4.80 -7.13
CA ILE A 96 -4.68 5.84 -7.03
C ILE A 96 -5.15 7.18 -7.60
N PRO A 97 -5.61 7.29 -8.87
CA PRO A 97 -6.07 8.56 -9.41
C PRO A 97 -7.28 9.09 -8.63
N ALA A 98 -8.20 8.22 -8.21
CA ALA A 98 -9.33 8.62 -7.36
C ALA A 98 -8.85 9.25 -6.03
N ALA A 99 -7.89 8.62 -5.34
CA ALA A 99 -7.34 9.17 -4.10
C ALA A 99 -6.66 10.53 -4.31
N VAL A 100 -5.92 10.71 -5.42
CA VAL A 100 -5.28 11.99 -5.74
C VAL A 100 -6.33 13.07 -6.02
N LEU A 101 -7.40 12.75 -6.76
CA LEU A 101 -8.53 13.65 -6.98
C LEU A 101 -9.21 14.07 -5.67
N ASP A 102 -9.31 13.15 -4.71
CA ASP A 102 -9.84 13.40 -3.36
C ASP A 102 -8.86 14.16 -2.44
N GLY A 103 -7.72 14.59 -2.97
CA GLY A 103 -6.73 15.43 -2.29
C GLY A 103 -5.67 14.67 -1.52
N ALA A 104 -5.50 13.36 -1.75
CA ALA A 104 -4.35 12.62 -1.24
C ALA A 104 -3.06 13.08 -1.92
N ARG A 105 -1.95 13.03 -1.17
CA ARG A 105 -0.60 13.25 -1.67
C ARG A 105 0.02 11.90 -2.03
N LEU A 106 0.45 11.76 -3.28
CA LEU A 106 1.23 10.60 -3.68
C LEU A 106 2.65 10.73 -3.11
N VAL A 107 3.08 9.79 -2.27
CA VAL A 107 4.44 9.76 -1.69
C VAL A 107 5.38 8.85 -2.49
N TRP A 108 4.82 7.86 -3.18
CA TRP A 108 5.55 6.97 -4.07
C TRP A 108 4.62 6.47 -5.18
N ALA A 109 5.07 6.58 -6.42
CA ALA A 109 4.40 5.98 -7.57
C ALA A 109 5.15 4.68 -7.90
N GLY A 110 4.49 3.53 -7.70
CA GLY A 110 5.11 2.25 -8.02
C GLY A 110 5.51 2.14 -9.49
N ARG A 111 6.47 1.26 -9.79
CA ARG A 111 6.85 0.96 -11.18
C ARG A 111 5.86 -0.05 -11.76
N THR A 112 5.04 0.37 -12.73
CA THR A 112 4.21 -0.57 -13.48
C THR A 112 5.09 -1.37 -14.43
N ALA A 113 5.42 -2.62 -14.08
CA ALA A 113 5.98 -3.55 -15.06
C ALA A 113 4.92 -3.90 -16.11
N ARG A 114 5.25 -3.78 -17.39
CA ARG A 114 4.38 -4.16 -18.51
C ARG A 114 4.19 -5.69 -18.50
N TRP A 115 3.02 -6.16 -18.92
CA TRP A 115 2.82 -7.57 -19.24
C TRP A 115 3.86 -8.02 -20.27
N THR A 116 4.75 -8.92 -19.89
CA THR A 116 5.52 -9.71 -20.85
C THR A 116 4.86 -11.08 -20.92
N ALA A 117 4.41 -11.46 -22.11
CA ALA A 117 3.88 -12.80 -22.35
C ALA A 117 5.03 -13.80 -22.28
N GLY A 118 5.22 -14.43 -21.11
CA GLY A 118 6.10 -15.59 -20.95
C GLY A 118 5.35 -16.90 -21.26
N SER A 119 6.05 -17.86 -21.86
CA SER A 119 5.63 -19.12 -22.53
C SER A 119 4.81 -20.15 -21.73
N THR A 120 4.21 -19.78 -20.61
CA THR A 120 3.36 -20.66 -19.80
C THR A 120 1.93 -20.14 -19.83
N SER A 121 0.97 -21.03 -20.06
CA SER A 121 -0.47 -20.82 -20.29
C SER A 121 -1.27 -20.06 -19.22
N ARG A 122 -0.63 -19.36 -18.28
CA ARG A 122 -1.27 -18.60 -17.20
C ARG A 122 -0.89 -17.13 -17.23
N PRO A 123 -1.86 -16.21 -17.14
CA PRO A 123 -1.60 -14.78 -17.08
C PRO A 123 -0.77 -14.42 -15.84
N ARG A 124 0.40 -13.79 -16.04
CA ARG A 124 1.27 -13.26 -14.97
C ARG A 124 0.89 -11.80 -14.70
N CYS A 125 0.57 -11.44 -13.46
CA CYS A 125 0.21 -10.07 -13.07
C CYS A 125 1.41 -9.33 -12.48
N SER A 126 1.63 -8.09 -12.90
CA SER A 126 2.60 -7.20 -12.25
C SER A 126 2.21 -6.94 -10.78
N PRO A 127 3.17 -6.68 -9.89
CA PRO A 127 2.86 -6.26 -8.53
C PRO A 127 2.10 -4.93 -8.53
N ALA A 128 1.12 -4.84 -7.62
CA ALA A 128 0.30 -3.65 -7.50
C ALA A 128 1.06 -2.51 -6.82
N SER A 129 0.82 -1.29 -7.31
CA SER A 129 1.27 -0.04 -6.71
C SER A 129 0.64 0.19 -5.33
N ILE A 130 1.44 0.67 -4.38
CA ILE A 130 1.08 0.84 -2.97
C ILE A 130 0.43 2.23 -2.77
N PRO A 131 -0.49 2.41 -1.79
CA PRO A 131 -1.42 3.53 -1.79
C PRO A 131 -0.79 4.92 -1.66
N ALA A 132 -1.46 5.90 -2.28
CA ALA A 132 -1.29 7.32 -2.01
C ALA A 132 -1.64 7.64 -0.55
N TRP A 133 -0.93 8.58 0.06
CA TRP A 133 -1.12 8.97 1.46
C TRP A 133 -1.95 10.23 1.57
N ARG A 134 -2.94 10.24 2.46
CA ARG A 134 -3.78 11.42 2.68
C ARG A 134 -3.31 12.22 3.89
N SER A 135 -2.97 13.49 3.67
CA SER A 135 -2.99 14.51 4.73
C SER A 135 -4.43 15.07 4.84
N PRO A 136 -5.00 15.29 6.04
CA PRO A 136 -6.33 15.88 6.15
C PRO A 136 -6.35 17.31 5.57
N ARG A 137 -7.14 17.56 4.52
CA ARG A 137 -7.60 18.93 4.21
C ARG A 137 -8.51 19.41 5.35
N ARG A 138 -8.38 20.68 5.73
CA ARG A 138 -9.39 21.38 6.56
C ARG A 138 -10.76 21.15 5.93
N ARG A 139 -11.74 20.71 6.74
CA ARG A 139 -13.09 20.34 6.32
C ARG A 139 -13.74 21.45 5.46
N SER A 140 -14.20 21.08 4.29
CA SER A 140 -15.47 21.57 3.72
C SER A 140 -16.06 20.44 2.88
N SER A 141 -17.34 20.12 3.10
CA SER A 141 -18.15 19.13 2.39
C SER A 141 -17.85 17.62 2.60
N GLY A 142 -18.37 17.06 3.69
CA GLY A 142 -19.47 16.08 3.59
C GLY A 142 -19.31 14.70 2.94
N ARG A 143 -18.12 14.21 2.55
CA ARG A 143 -17.98 12.81 2.12
C ARG A 143 -16.80 12.12 2.82
N CYS A 144 -17.13 11.44 3.92
CA CYS A 144 -16.25 10.48 4.58
C CYS A 144 -16.27 9.19 3.77
N TRP A 145 -15.16 8.88 3.09
CA TRP A 145 -14.84 7.50 2.75
C TRP A 145 -13.72 7.05 3.69
N SER A 146 -14.10 6.18 4.62
CA SER A 146 -13.31 5.49 5.64
C SER A 146 -12.46 4.36 5.06
#